data_AF-A0A9E4PW47-F1
#
_entry.id   AF-A0A9E4PW47-F1
#
_cell.length_a   1.000
_cell.length_b   1.000
_cell.length_c   1.000
_cell.angle_alpha   90.00
_cell.angle_beta   90.00
_cell.angle_gamma   90.00
#
_symmetry.space_group_name_H-M   'P 1'
#
loop_
_entity.id
_entity.type
_entity.pdbx_description
1 polymer ?
#
loop_
_entity_poly.entity_id
_entity_poly.type
_entity_poly.pdbx_seq_one_letter_code
_entity_poly.pdbx_strand_id
1 'polypeptide(L)'
;MLKADRDRIMGNLKGDDRKQFREFIDDYRTERKAASGGQMPAREMLDAVGAGLTDILRQAMEAVVARDEMGPHVGEVPPDFNLKRMGSPMGFDERVRLSSFKGQRPVALIFGSYT
;
A
#
# COMPACT_ATOMS: atom_id res chain seq x y z
N MET A 1 -7.91 2.37 10.92
CA MET A 1 -8.79 3.26 10.12
C MET A 1 -9.52 2.42 9.08
N LEU A 2 -10.83 2.61 8.85
CA LEU A 2 -11.56 1.82 7.86
C LEU A 2 -11.27 2.31 6.44
N LYS A 3 -11.44 1.44 5.43
CA LYS A 3 -11.23 1.78 4.01
C LYS A 3 -12.05 3.03 3.60
N ALA A 4 -13.32 3.08 4.02
CA ALA A 4 -14.21 4.19 3.68
C ALA A 4 -13.72 5.54 4.23
N ASP A 5 -13.19 5.55 5.46
CA ASP A 5 -12.63 6.76 6.07
C ASP A 5 -11.42 7.26 5.28
N ARG A 6 -10.54 6.33 4.89
CA ARG A 6 -9.35 6.66 4.06
C ARG A 6 -9.75 7.27 2.73
N ASP A 7 -10.68 6.61 2.04
CA ASP A 7 -11.06 7.00 0.69
C ASP A 7 -11.75 8.38 0.73
N ARG A 8 -12.49 8.69 1.80
CA ARG A 8 -13.04 10.04 2.06
C ARG A 8 -11.96 11.08 2.31
N ILE A 9 -10.96 10.78 3.14
CA ILE A 9 -9.82 11.69 3.42
C ILE A 9 -9.08 12.00 2.11
N MET A 10 -8.76 10.97 1.32
CA MET A 10 -8.08 11.12 0.03
C MET A 10 -8.91 11.91 -0.98
N GLY A 11 -10.23 11.70 -1.01
CA GLY A 11 -11.14 12.44 -1.89
C GLY A 11 -11.27 13.93 -1.56
N ASN A 12 -10.94 14.34 -0.34
CA ASN A 12 -11.04 15.73 0.12
C ASN A 12 -9.76 16.55 -0.11
N LEU A 13 -8.64 15.94 -0.51
CA LEU A 13 -7.40 16.65 -0.84
C LEU A 13 -7.58 17.50 -2.10
N LYS A 14 -7.31 18.81 -2.01
CA LYS A 14 -7.46 19.77 -3.10
C LYS A 14 -6.19 20.61 -3.28
N GLY A 15 -5.97 21.09 -4.52
CA GLY A 15 -4.93 22.07 -4.83
C GLY A 15 -3.55 21.70 -4.26
N ASP A 16 -3.01 22.61 -3.45
CA ASP A 16 -1.67 22.51 -2.87
C ASP A 16 -1.53 21.36 -1.86
N ASP A 17 -2.59 20.99 -1.13
CA ASP A 17 -2.56 19.84 -0.21
C ASP A 17 -2.27 18.54 -0.97
N ARG A 18 -2.80 18.40 -2.20
CA ARG A 18 -2.57 17.23 -3.03
C ARG A 18 -1.13 17.18 -3.57
N LYS A 19 -0.54 18.34 -3.84
CA LYS A 19 0.84 18.46 -4.30
C LYS A 19 1.81 18.10 -3.16
N GLN A 20 1.63 18.71 -1.99
CA GLN A 20 2.42 18.43 -0.79
C GLN A 20 2.29 16.97 -0.35
N PHE A 21 1.08 16.40 -0.42
CA PHE A 21 0.88 14.97 -0.17
C PHE A 21 1.72 14.11 -1.12
N ARG A 22 1.77 14.46 -2.41
CA ARG A 22 2.51 13.67 -3.40
C ARG A 22 4.02 13.77 -3.18
N GLU A 23 4.53 14.96 -2.90
CA GLU A 23 5.94 15.19 -2.57
C GLU A 23 6.35 14.36 -1.35
N PHE A 24 5.56 14.41 -0.27
CA PHE A 24 5.79 13.58 0.91
C PHE A 24 5.85 12.08 0.58
N ILE A 25 4.94 11.57 -0.27
CA ILE A 25 4.91 10.15 -0.63
C ILE A 25 6.15 9.73 -1.43
N ASP A 26 6.62 10.60 -2.32
CA ASP A 26 7.79 10.31 -3.14
C ASP A 26 9.07 10.35 -2.30
N ASP A 27 9.19 11.31 -1.37
CA ASP A 27 10.29 11.40 -0.40
C ASP A 27 10.28 10.19 0.55
N TYR A 28 9.13 9.89 1.14
CA TYR A 28 8.91 8.73 2.01
C TYR A 28 9.31 7.40 1.33
N ARG A 29 8.95 7.21 0.06
CA ARG A 29 9.34 6.02 -0.71
C ARG A 29 10.84 5.99 -0.99
N THR A 30 11.46 7.14 -1.22
CA THR A 30 12.88 7.25 -1.51
C THR A 30 13.70 6.93 -0.27
N GLU A 31 13.35 7.50 0.88
CA GLU A 31 14.00 7.21 2.16
C GLU A 31 13.82 5.74 2.56
N ARG A 32 12.61 5.18 2.41
CA ARG A 32 12.36 3.76 2.69
C ARG A 32 13.17 2.81 1.80
N LYS A 33 13.42 3.16 0.54
CA LYS A 33 14.27 2.36 -0.35
C LYS A 33 15.75 2.49 0.02
N ALA A 34 16.19 3.67 0.43
CA ALA A 34 17.57 3.92 0.86
C ALA A 34 17.89 3.22 2.18
N ALA A 35 16.91 3.15 3.10
CA ALA A 35 16.96 2.36 4.31
C ALA A 35 16.85 0.85 4.00
N SER A 36 17.89 0.28 3.38
CA SER A 36 18.02 -1.15 3.16
C SER A 36 18.09 -1.88 4.51
N GLY A 37 16.93 -2.35 5.00
CA GLY A 37 16.81 -3.21 6.17
C GLY A 37 16.57 -2.52 7.52
N GLY A 38 16.38 -1.19 7.54
CA GLY A 38 16.11 -0.44 8.77
C GLY A 38 14.71 0.16 8.76
N GLN A 39 13.89 -0.17 9.77
CA GLN A 39 12.70 0.61 10.10
C GLN A 39 13.14 2.05 10.38
N MET A 40 13.03 2.96 9.40
CA MET A 40 12.55 4.28 9.76
C MET A 40 11.05 4.07 9.98
N PRO A 41 10.57 4.02 11.24
CA PRO A 41 9.15 3.86 11.47
C PRO A 41 8.52 5.09 10.85
N ALA A 42 7.63 4.87 9.90
CA ALA A 42 7.02 5.93 9.12
C ALA A 42 6.37 7.03 10.00
N ARG A 43 6.13 6.71 11.27
CA ARG A 43 5.80 7.61 12.37
C ARG A 43 6.85 8.70 12.67
N GLU A 44 8.15 8.39 12.69
CA GLU A 44 9.22 9.38 12.89
C GLU A 44 9.27 10.39 11.74
N MET A 45 9.02 9.94 10.50
CA MET A 45 8.92 10.85 9.35
C MET A 45 7.68 11.74 9.43
N LEU A 46 6.53 11.21 9.86
CA LEU A 46 5.33 12.02 10.12
C LEU A 46 5.58 13.07 11.20
N ASP A 47 6.26 12.68 12.27
CA ASP A 47 6.59 13.57 13.39
C ASP A 47 7.57 14.67 12.96
N ALA A 48 8.52 14.37 12.06
CA ALA A 48 9.50 15.33 11.52
C ALA A 48 8.86 16.41 10.63
N VAL A 49 7.74 16.12 9.97
CA VAL A 49 6.98 17.09 9.16
C VAL A 49 6.03 17.95 10.03
N GLY A 50 5.91 17.62 11.33
CA GLY A 50 4.83 17.94 12.26
C GLY A 50 4.60 19.38 12.74
N ALA A 51 4.86 20.42 11.93
CA ALA A 51 4.48 21.80 12.31
C ALA A 51 3.77 22.62 11.21
N GLY A 52 3.80 22.18 9.94
CA GLY A 52 3.29 22.98 8.81
C GLY A 52 2.10 22.39 8.05
N LEU A 53 1.60 21.22 8.44
CA LEU A 53 0.59 20.48 7.67
C LEU A 53 -0.83 20.84 8.10
N THR A 54 -1.74 20.91 7.13
CA THR A 54 -3.18 20.93 7.40
C THR A 54 -3.63 19.61 8.01
N ASP A 55 -4.69 19.63 8.82
CA ASP A 55 -5.19 18.42 9.49
C ASP A 55 -5.59 17.31 8.50
N ILE A 56 -6.11 17.68 7.32
CA ILE A 56 -6.49 16.74 6.26
C ILE A 56 -5.24 16.06 5.68
N LEU A 57 -4.19 16.83 5.45
CA LEU A 57 -2.93 16.33 4.91
C LEU A 57 -2.26 15.37 5.90
N ARG A 58 -2.22 15.73 7.19
CA ARG A 58 -1.71 14.84 8.25
C ARG A 58 -2.47 13.51 8.29
N GLN A 59 -3.81 13.55 8.29
CA GLN A 59 -4.63 12.33 8.29
C GLN A 59 -4.41 11.47 7.03
N ALA A 60 -4.22 12.09 5.87
CA ALA A 60 -3.92 11.37 4.63
C ALA A 60 -2.55 10.65 4.72
N MET A 61 -1.56 11.31 5.32
CA MET A 61 -0.22 10.75 5.50
C MET A 61 -0.22 9.62 6.55
N GLU A 62 -0.89 9.82 7.70
CA GLU A 62 -1.11 8.77 8.71
C GLU A 62 -1.78 7.52 8.12
N ALA A 63 -2.76 7.71 7.24
CA ALA A 63 -3.45 6.61 6.57
C ALA A 63 -2.53 5.77 5.66
N VAL A 64 -1.53 6.41 5.03
CA VAL A 64 -0.54 5.73 4.21
C VAL A 64 0.45 4.99 5.08
N VAL A 65 0.93 5.63 6.14
CA VAL A 65 1.84 5.03 7.11
C VAL A 65 1.22 3.77 7.73
N ALA A 66 0.00 3.86 8.25
CA ALA A 66 -0.69 2.71 8.84
C ALA A 66 -0.89 1.57 7.83
N ARG A 67 -1.15 1.88 6.54
CA ARG A 67 -1.23 0.87 5.49
C ARG A 67 0.12 0.19 5.26
N ASP A 68 1.19 0.95 5.21
CA ASP A 68 2.52 0.45 4.88
C ASP A 68 3.19 -0.28 6.05
N GLU A 69 2.75 -0.03 7.30
CA GLU A 69 3.08 -0.83 8.49
C GLU A 69 2.36 -2.19 8.51
N MET A 70 1.15 -2.26 7.98
CA MET A 70 0.40 -3.51 7.83
C MET A 70 0.72 -4.28 6.54
N GLY A 71 1.58 -3.71 5.68
CA GLY A 71 1.95 -4.28 4.38
C GLY A 71 3.01 -5.39 4.52
N PRO A 72 3.18 -6.23 3.48
CA PRO A 72 4.24 -7.24 3.46
C PRO A 72 5.63 -6.58 3.48
N HIS A 73 6.56 -7.14 4.26
CA HIS A 73 7.94 -6.63 4.29
C HIS A 73 8.77 -7.21 3.13
N VAL A 74 9.75 -6.44 2.67
CA VAL A 74 10.66 -6.89 1.62
C VAL A 74 11.47 -8.09 2.14
N GLY A 75 11.51 -9.16 1.36
CA GLY A 75 12.19 -10.40 1.72
C GLY A 75 11.31 -11.40 2.47
N GLU A 76 10.15 -10.99 2.98
CA GLU A 76 9.16 -11.93 3.51
C GLU A 76 8.58 -12.78 2.38
N VAL A 77 8.43 -14.08 2.65
CA VAL A 77 7.78 -14.99 1.73
C VAL A 77 6.27 -14.72 1.77
N PRO A 78 5.63 -14.39 0.63
CA PRO A 78 4.19 -14.15 0.62
C PRO A 78 3.44 -15.43 1.02
N PRO A 79 2.34 -15.33 1.78
CA PRO A 79 1.48 -16.46 2.06
C PRO A 79 0.95 -17.09 0.77
N ASP A 80 1.00 -18.42 0.67
CA ASP A 80 0.46 -19.13 -0.48
C ASP A 80 -1.08 -19.05 -0.51
N PHE A 81 -1.66 -19.09 -1.70
CA PHE A 81 -3.11 -19.17 -1.89
C PHE A 81 -3.44 -20.16 -3.00
N ASN A 82 -4.67 -20.67 -3.01
CA ASN A 82 -5.20 -21.50 -4.07
C ASN A 82 -6.61 -21.04 -4.43
N LEU A 83 -6.72 -20.08 -5.34
CA LEU A 83 -7.96 -19.38 -5.66
C LEU A 83 -8.53 -19.87 -7.00
N LYS A 84 -9.86 -19.96 -7.10
CA LYS A 84 -10.53 -20.25 -8.36
C LYS A 84 -10.34 -19.09 -9.33
N ARG A 85 -10.02 -19.41 -10.60
CA ARG A 85 -9.93 -18.42 -11.65
C ARG A 85 -11.34 -17.97 -12.04
N MET A 86 -11.56 -16.66 -12.08
CA MET A 86 -12.84 -16.11 -12.55
C MET A 86 -12.99 -16.35 -14.06
N GLY A 87 -14.19 -16.71 -14.49
CA GLY A 87 -14.51 -16.96 -15.90
C GLY A 87 -14.14 -18.36 -16.40
N SER A 88 -13.81 -19.31 -15.51
CA SER A 88 -13.61 -20.70 -15.93
C SER A 88 -14.89 -21.30 -16.52
N PRO A 89 -14.80 -22.10 -17.61
CA PRO A 89 -15.96 -22.75 -18.22
C PRO A 89 -16.74 -23.60 -17.21
N MET A 90 -18.06 -23.70 -17.37
CA MET A 90 -18.88 -24.61 -16.56
C MET A 90 -18.30 -26.03 -16.62
N GLY A 91 -18.03 -26.62 -15.46
CA GLY A 91 -17.45 -27.96 -15.33
C GLY A 91 -15.91 -28.01 -15.24
N PHE A 92 -15.20 -26.88 -15.40
CA PHE A 92 -13.75 -26.81 -15.23
C PHE A 92 -13.38 -25.85 -14.08
N ASP A 93 -12.91 -26.39 -12.96
CA ASP A 93 -12.44 -25.60 -11.82
C ASP A 93 -10.95 -25.29 -11.99
N GLU A 94 -10.63 -24.35 -12.88
CA GLU A 94 -9.26 -23.85 -12.99
C GLU A 94 -8.91 -23.06 -11.72
N ARG A 95 -7.83 -23.45 -11.05
CA ARG A 95 -7.35 -22.80 -9.84
C ARG A 95 -5.93 -22.29 -10.02
N VAL A 96 -5.65 -21.14 -9.44
CA VAL A 96 -4.35 -20.50 -9.44
C VAL A 96 -3.74 -20.65 -8.05
N ARG A 97 -2.57 -21.29 -7.98
CA ARG A 97 -1.75 -21.37 -6.78
C ARG A 97 -0.61 -20.35 -6.85
N LEU A 98 -0.36 -19.57 -5.80
CA LEU A 98 0.74 -18.60 -5.83
C LEU A 98 2.10 -19.29 -5.96
N SER A 99 2.29 -20.37 -5.21
CA SER A 99 3.55 -21.13 -5.21
C SER A 99 3.93 -21.70 -6.57
N SER A 100 2.97 -21.87 -7.51
CA SER A 100 3.27 -22.40 -8.84
C SER A 100 4.10 -21.44 -9.70
N PHE A 101 4.19 -20.16 -9.34
CA PHE A 101 5.02 -19.17 -10.04
C PHE A 101 6.41 -18.99 -9.42
N LYS A 102 6.70 -19.62 -8.27
CA LYS A 102 7.95 -19.46 -7.54
C LYS A 102 9.14 -19.83 -8.43
N GLY A 103 10.12 -18.92 -8.52
CA GLY A 103 11.35 -19.13 -9.29
C GLY A 103 11.20 -19.05 -10.82
N GLN A 104 10.00 -18.78 -11.34
CA GLN A 104 9.78 -18.68 -12.78
C GLN A 104 9.84 -17.23 -13.27
N ARG A 105 9.17 -16.31 -12.55
CA ARG A 105 9.10 -14.89 -12.89
C ARG A 105 8.59 -14.05 -11.71
N PRO A 106 8.84 -12.73 -11.69
CA PRO A 106 8.16 -11.83 -10.77
C PRO A 106 6.64 -11.89 -10.94
N VAL A 107 5.91 -11.83 -9.83
CA VAL A 107 4.44 -11.85 -9.80
C VAL A 107 3.95 -10.60 -9.08
N ALA A 108 3.02 -9.87 -9.70
CA ALA A 108 2.31 -8.78 -9.05
C ALA A 108 0.99 -9.29 -8.45
N LEU A 109 0.72 -8.99 -7.18
CA LEU A 109 -0.55 -9.25 -6.52
C LEU A 109 -1.34 -7.95 -6.42
N ILE A 110 -2.56 -7.96 -6.96
CA ILE A 110 -3.44 -6.79 -6.97
C ILE A 110 -4.73 -7.18 -6.25
N PHE A 111 -5.03 -6.48 -5.17
CA PHE A 111 -6.26 -6.63 -4.41
C PHE A 111 -7.22 -5.51 -4.82
N GLY A 112 -8.32 -5.88 -5.46
CA GLY A 112 -9.33 -4.96 -5.94
C GLY A 112 -10.74 -5.52 -5.74
N SER A 113 -11.72 -4.64 -5.75
CA SER A 113 -13.14 -4.99 -5.73
C SER A 113 -13.84 -4.19 -6.81
N TYR A 114 -14.85 -4.77 -7.44
CA TYR A 114 -15.78 -4.01 -8.28
C TYR A 114 -16.87 -3.46 -7.35
N THR A 115 -16.89 -2.15 -7.15
CA THR A 115 -17.92 -1.41 -6.39
C THR A 115 -18.23 -0.14 -7.13
#